data_AF-A0A109WRK8-F1
#
_entry.id   AF-A0A109WRK8-F1
#
_cell.length_a   1.000
_cell.length_b   1.000
_cell.length_c   1.000
_cell.angle_alpha   90.00
_cell.angle_beta   90.00
_cell.angle_gamma   90.00
#
_symmetry.space_group_name_H-M   'P 1'
#
loop_
_entity.id
_entity.type
_entity.pdbx_description
1 polymer ?
#
loop_
_entity_poly.entity_id
_entity_poly.type
_entity_poly.pdbx_seq_one_letter_code
_entity_poly.pdbx_strand_id
1 'polypeptide(L)'
;MENFMTRSTFLLINAAIGLLFGLGLLFFPQYFMSTFGPALSPTATLLARDIGAFLLGFGLLNGFSSKADYSRSLGAVLAANLAVQCVTFVLDLRSVLGGVVDQHGWGPVMQHAVLGFGFAFYWLQARRLASMQSV
;
A
#
# COMPACT_ATOMS: atom_id res chain seq x y z
N MET A 1 10.69 -5.11 -27.20
CA MET A 1 9.34 -4.87 -26.65
C MET A 1 9.53 -4.69 -25.16
N GLU A 2 9.24 -3.52 -24.61
CA GLU A 2 9.38 -3.28 -23.17
C GLU A 2 8.43 -4.22 -22.41
N ASN A 3 9.00 -5.05 -21.53
CA ASN A 3 8.23 -5.88 -20.62
C ASN A 3 7.62 -4.98 -19.54
N PHE A 4 6.47 -4.38 -19.83
CA PHE A 4 5.67 -3.76 -18.78
C PHE A 4 5.34 -4.80 -17.70
N MET A 5 5.45 -4.38 -16.44
CA MET A 5 5.10 -5.22 -15.30
C MET A 5 3.66 -5.74 -15.47
N THR A 6 3.41 -7.00 -15.11
CA THR A 6 2.04 -7.54 -15.12
C THR A 6 1.32 -7.19 -13.82
N ARG A 7 -0.03 -7.16 -13.85
CA ARG A 7 -0.85 -6.97 -12.65
C ARG A 7 -0.53 -7.99 -11.55
N SER A 8 -0.28 -9.24 -11.92
CA SER A 8 0.07 -10.32 -10.98
C SER A 8 1.39 -10.02 -10.29
N THR A 9 2.44 -9.67 -11.06
CA THR A 9 3.73 -9.25 -10.52
C THR A 9 3.60 -8.03 -9.62
N PHE A 10 2.82 -7.03 -10.03
CA PHE A 10 2.56 -5.83 -9.24
C PHE A 10 1.90 -6.16 -7.89
N LEU A 11 0.87 -7.00 -7.88
CA LEU A 11 0.19 -7.43 -6.66
C LEU A 11 1.10 -8.27 -5.76
N LEU A 12 1.98 -9.11 -6.33
CA LEU A 12 2.97 -9.86 -5.55
C LEU A 12 4.03 -8.97 -4.91
N ILE A 13 4.50 -7.94 -5.61
CA ILE A 13 5.42 -6.94 -5.04
C ILE A 13 4.73 -6.21 -3.88
N ASN A 14 3.48 -5.76 -4.08
CA ASN A 14 2.70 -5.13 -3.02
C ASN A 14 2.42 -6.08 -1.85
N ALA A 15 2.23 -7.38 -2.12
CA ALA A 15 2.11 -8.40 -1.09
C ALA A 15 3.39 -8.47 -0.25
N ALA A 16 4.56 -8.56 -0.89
CA ALA A 16 5.85 -8.58 -0.21
C ALA A 16 6.09 -7.32 0.63
N ILE A 17 5.75 -6.13 0.10
CA ILE A 17 5.82 -4.86 0.83
C ILE A 17 4.89 -4.92 2.05
N GLY A 18 3.61 -5.27 1.86
CA GLY A 18 2.65 -5.35 2.96
C GLY A 18 3.07 -6.33 4.06
N LEU A 19 3.64 -7.48 3.69
CA LEU A 19 4.19 -8.45 4.64
C LEU A 19 5.43 -7.90 5.37
N LEU A 20 6.38 -7.29 4.66
CA LEU A 20 7.60 -6.75 5.25
C LEU A 20 7.30 -5.64 6.25
N PHE A 21 6.54 -4.62 5.83
CA PHE A 21 6.18 -3.49 6.68
C PHE A 21 5.18 -3.91 7.76
N GLY A 22 4.24 -4.80 7.44
CA GLY A 22 3.26 -5.32 8.39
C GLY A 22 3.90 -6.09 9.53
N LEU A 23 4.76 -7.06 9.22
CA LEU A 23 5.50 -7.83 10.24
C LEU A 23 6.48 -6.93 11.00
N GLY A 24 7.15 -6.01 10.31
CA GLY A 24 8.08 -5.06 10.92
C GLY A 24 7.41 -4.18 11.98
N LEU A 25 6.27 -3.56 11.65
CA LEU A 25 5.53 -2.71 12.58
C LEU A 25 4.81 -3.51 13.68
N LEU A 26 4.33 -4.72 13.37
CA LEU A 26 3.66 -5.58 14.34
C LEU A 26 4.60 -6.07 15.45
N PHE A 27 5.80 -6.53 15.08
CA PHE A 27 6.72 -7.14 16.03
C PHE A 27 7.83 -6.20 16.50
N PHE A 28 8.27 -5.26 15.66
CA PHE A 28 9.41 -4.38 15.91
C PHE A 28 9.11 -2.87 15.67
N PRO A 29 8.00 -2.32 16.22
CA PRO A 29 7.54 -0.96 15.90
C PRO A 29 8.57 0.13 16.23
N GLN A 30 9.28 0.01 17.35
CA GLN A 30 10.28 1.01 17.76
C GLN A 30 11.47 1.08 16.80
N TYR A 31 11.96 -0.08 16.34
CA TYR A 31 13.03 -0.13 15.35
C TYR A 31 12.57 0.46 14.02
N PHE A 32 11.39 0.05 13.56
CA PHE A 32 10.85 0.48 12.27
C PHE A 32 10.54 1.98 12.21
N MET A 33 10.16 2.59 13.34
CA MET A 33 9.82 4.01 13.42
C MET A 33 10.99 4.92 13.84
N SER A 34 12.13 4.35 14.26
CA SER A 34 13.28 5.10 14.78
C SER A 34 13.88 6.13 13.81
N THR A 35 13.63 5.99 12.51
CA THR A 35 14.11 6.87 11.45
C THR A 35 13.20 8.08 11.19
N PHE A 36 11.99 8.09 11.75
CA PHE A 36 10.97 9.11 11.48
C PHE A 36 10.85 10.17 12.59
N GLY A 37 11.57 10.00 13.70
CA GLY A 37 11.57 10.96 14.80
C GLY A 37 11.86 10.32 16.16
N PRO A 38 11.38 10.93 17.25
CA PRO A 38 11.58 10.41 18.61
C PRO A 38 11.00 9.03 18.84
N ALA A 39 11.47 8.36 19.90
CA ALA A 39 10.95 7.06 20.32
C ALA A 39 9.43 7.11 20.55
N LEU A 40 8.72 6.07 20.13
CA LEU A 40 7.27 6.01 20.26
C LEU A 40 6.88 5.91 21.74
N SER A 41 5.84 6.67 22.12
CA SER A 41 5.16 6.43 23.39
C SER A 41 4.51 5.04 23.44
N PRO A 42 4.12 4.52 24.61
CA PRO A 42 3.41 3.24 24.70
C PRO A 42 2.12 3.21 23.84
N THR A 43 1.36 4.31 23.82
CA THR A 43 0.15 4.44 23.01
C THR A 43 0.48 4.45 21.52
N ALA A 44 1.50 5.19 21.09
CA ALA A 44 1.93 5.20 19.68
C ALA A 44 2.50 3.84 19.25
N THR A 45 3.13 3.10 20.17
CA THR A 45 3.59 1.73 19.94
C THR A 45 2.43 0.77 19.68
N LEU A 46 1.34 0.87 20.45
CA LEU A 46 0.15 0.06 20.21
C LEU A 46 -0.46 0.37 18.83
N LEU A 47 -0.63 1.65 18.51
CA LEU A 47 -1.17 2.07 17.20
C LEU A 47 -0.29 1.63 16.03
N ALA A 48 1.03 1.67 16.19
CA ALA A 48 1.97 1.18 15.17
C ALA A 48 1.77 -0.33 14.91
N ARG A 49 1.52 -1.12 15.96
CA ARG A 49 1.23 -2.56 15.81
C ARG A 49 -0.10 -2.81 15.10
N ASP A 50 -1.13 -2.01 15.41
CA ASP A 50 -2.42 -2.10 14.72
C ASP A 50 -2.28 -1.78 13.23
N ILE A 51 -1.51 -0.75 12.89
CA ILE A 51 -1.15 -0.43 11.49
C ILE A 51 -0.41 -1.61 10.85
N GLY A 52 0.53 -2.23 11.57
CA GLY A 52 1.23 -3.44 11.12
C GLY A 52 0.27 -4.60 10.80
N ALA A 53 -0.73 -4.84 11.64
CA ALA A 53 -1.75 -5.86 11.41
C ALA A 53 -2.60 -5.57 10.15
N PHE A 54 -2.99 -4.31 9.93
CA PHE A 54 -3.70 -3.93 8.71
C PHE A 54 -2.84 -4.12 7.44
N LEU A 55 -1.57 -3.69 7.48
CA LEU A 55 -0.64 -3.89 6.37
C LEU A 55 -0.39 -5.35 6.05
N LEU A 56 -0.30 -6.21 7.08
CA LEU A 56 -0.22 -7.66 6.92
C LEU A 56 -1.46 -8.18 6.18
N GLY A 57 -2.65 -7.77 6.60
CA GLY A 57 -3.91 -8.12 5.95
C GLY A 57 -3.96 -7.68 4.48
N PHE A 58 -3.57 -6.45 4.17
CA PHE A 58 -3.47 -5.97 2.78
C PHE A 58 -2.43 -6.74 1.97
N GLY A 59 -1.29 -7.09 2.57
CA GLY A 59 -0.26 -7.89 1.93
C GLY A 59 -0.79 -9.28 1.52
N LEU A 60 -1.48 -9.96 2.44
CA LEU A 60 -2.12 -11.24 2.17
C LEU A 60 -3.22 -11.12 1.10
N LEU A 61 -4.09 -10.10 1.20
CA LEU A 61 -5.14 -9.87 0.22
C LEU A 61 -4.58 -9.68 -1.20
N ASN A 62 -3.51 -8.90 -1.33
CA ASN A 62 -2.83 -8.69 -2.61
C ASN A 62 -2.17 -9.98 -3.13
N GLY A 63 -1.57 -10.76 -2.23
CA GLY A 63 -0.99 -12.07 -2.56
C GLY A 63 -2.04 -13.05 -3.10
N PHE A 64 -3.16 -13.21 -2.39
CA PHE A 64 -4.27 -14.07 -2.80
C PHE A 64 -4.94 -13.61 -4.10
N SER A 65 -4.99 -12.30 -4.33
CA SER A 65 -5.60 -11.73 -5.54
C SER A 65 -4.69 -11.69 -6.76
N SER A 66 -3.38 -11.94 -6.60
CA SER A 66 -2.38 -11.76 -7.67
C SER A 66 -2.69 -12.54 -8.95
N LYS A 67 -3.13 -13.79 -8.80
CA LYS A 67 -3.46 -14.70 -9.90
C LYS A 67 -4.96 -14.75 -10.26
N ALA A 68 -5.79 -13.92 -9.63
CA ALA A 68 -7.24 -13.92 -9.89
C ALA A 68 -7.55 -13.39 -11.30
N ASP A 69 -8.54 -13.94 -11.99
CA ASP A 69 -8.96 -13.40 -13.28
C ASP A 69 -9.60 -12.00 -13.15
N TYR A 70 -9.65 -11.27 -14.27
CA TYR A 70 -10.37 -10.01 -14.31
C TYR A 70 -11.85 -10.23 -13.96
N SER A 71 -12.27 -9.61 -12.86
CA SER A 71 -13.61 -9.74 -12.29
C SER A 71 -13.99 -8.48 -11.52
N ARG A 72 -15.29 -8.32 -11.23
CA ARG A 72 -15.78 -7.23 -10.38
C ARG A 72 -15.12 -7.24 -9.00
N SER A 73 -14.91 -8.43 -8.42
CA SER A 73 -14.26 -8.60 -7.12
C SER A 73 -12.81 -8.12 -7.13
N LEU A 74 -12.03 -8.51 -8.15
CA LEU A 74 -10.66 -8.03 -8.28
C LEU A 74 -10.62 -6.50 -8.51
N GLY A 75 -11.54 -5.97 -9.31
CA GLY A 75 -11.69 -4.52 -9.49
C GLY A 75 -11.93 -3.79 -8.16
N ALA A 76 -12.73 -4.36 -7.25
CA ALA A 76 -12.95 -3.81 -5.92
C ALA A 76 -11.69 -3.86 -5.04
N VAL A 77 -10.91 -4.95 -5.10
CA VAL A 77 -9.61 -5.05 -4.38
C VAL A 77 -8.63 -3.98 -4.86
N LEU A 78 -8.52 -3.78 -6.17
CA LEU A 78 -7.67 -2.75 -6.76
C LEU A 78 -8.12 -1.34 -6.36
N ALA A 79 -9.43 -1.07 -6.39
CA ALA A 79 -10.01 0.21 -5.98
C ALA A 79 -9.79 0.50 -4.49
N ALA A 80 -9.95 -0.50 -3.63
CA ALA A 80 -9.74 -0.35 -2.18
C ALA A 80 -8.27 -0.05 -1.87
N ASN A 81 -7.33 -0.78 -2.50
CA ASN A 81 -5.91 -0.46 -2.38
C ASN A 81 -5.60 0.95 -2.88
N LEU A 82 -6.15 1.35 -4.04
CA LEU A 82 -5.99 2.72 -4.55
C LEU A 82 -6.45 3.77 -3.53
N ALA A 83 -7.62 3.57 -2.91
CA ALA A 83 -8.14 4.48 -1.90
C ALA A 83 -7.18 4.59 -0.71
N VAL A 84 -6.62 3.47 -0.22
CA VAL A 84 -5.61 3.47 0.83
C VAL A 84 -4.40 4.31 0.41
N GLN A 85 -3.84 4.08 -0.79
CA GLN A 85 -2.68 4.83 -1.28
C GLN A 85 -2.95 6.34 -1.35
N CYS A 86 -4.14 6.75 -1.81
CA CYS A 86 -4.51 8.16 -1.88
C CYS A 86 -4.61 8.80 -0.49
N VAL A 87 -5.26 8.11 0.46
CA VAL A 87 -5.43 8.63 1.83
C VAL A 87 -4.07 8.73 2.53
N THR A 88 -3.26 7.67 2.49
CA THR A 88 -1.95 7.67 3.16
C THR A 88 -0.97 8.64 2.50
N PHE A 89 -0.99 8.79 1.17
CA PHE A 89 -0.20 9.81 0.47
C PHE A 89 -0.49 11.22 1.02
N VAL A 90 -1.76 11.58 1.20
CA VAL A 90 -2.15 12.90 1.73
C VAL A 90 -1.69 13.06 3.18
N LEU A 91 -1.85 12.02 4.02
CA LEU A 91 -1.42 12.07 5.42
C LEU A 91 0.10 12.23 5.55
N ASP A 92 0.86 11.46 4.80
CA ASP A 92 2.33 11.49 4.83
C ASP A 92 2.85 12.83 4.28
N LEU A 93 2.28 13.30 3.17
CA LEU A 93 2.64 14.59 2.60
C LEU A 93 2.38 15.72 3.59
N ARG A 94 1.23 15.73 4.27
CA ARG A 94 0.94 16.72 5.32
C ARG A 94 1.89 16.60 6.50
N SER A 95 2.27 15.39 6.89
CA SER A 95 3.19 15.16 8.02
C SER A 95 4.59 15.69 7.72
N VAL A 96 5.09 15.45 6.51
CA VAL A 96 6.39 15.96 6.06
C VAL A 96 6.37 17.49 5.92
N LEU A 97 5.37 18.04 5.23
CA LEU A 97 5.25 19.49 5.05
C LEU A 97 5.01 20.25 6.36
N GLY A 98 4.37 19.59 7.34
CA GLY A 98 4.16 20.13 8.69
C GLY A 98 5.33 19.96 9.65
N GLY A 99 6.43 19.30 9.22
CA GLY A 99 7.60 19.03 10.06
C GLY A 99 7.34 18.04 11.21
N VAL A 100 6.27 17.23 11.11
CA VAL A 100 5.94 16.20 12.11
C VAL A 100 6.92 15.03 12.02
N VAL A 101 7.38 14.72 10.82
CA VAL A 101 8.40 13.70 10.54
C VAL A 101 9.59 14.35 9.84
N ASP A 102 10.78 13.81 10.10
CA ASP A 102 12.03 14.28 9.50
C ASP A 102 12.07 14.07 7.97
N GLN A 103 13.16 14.50 7.31
CA GLN A 103 13.35 14.35 5.86
C GLN A 103 13.18 12.90 5.35
N HIS A 104 13.37 11.90 6.20
CA HIS A 104 13.12 10.50 5.87
C HIS A 104 11.64 10.19 5.56
N GLY A 105 10.70 11.06 5.96
CA GLY A 105 9.28 10.94 5.64
C GLY A 105 8.93 11.04 4.15
N TRP A 106 9.83 11.55 3.30
CA TRP A 106 9.62 11.55 1.85
C TRP A 106 9.61 10.16 1.22
N GLY A 107 10.24 9.17 1.84
CA GLY A 107 10.24 7.78 1.36
C GLY A 107 8.82 7.21 1.23
N PRO A 108 8.03 7.18 2.33
CA PRO A 108 6.62 6.81 2.29
C PRO A 108 5.77 7.61 1.30
N VAL A 109 5.96 8.94 1.22
CA VAL A 109 5.24 9.80 0.24
C VAL A 109 5.46 9.31 -1.19
N MET A 110 6.71 9.09 -1.58
CA MET A 110 7.04 8.59 -2.92
C MET A 110 6.51 7.18 -3.15
N GLN A 111 6.60 6.31 -2.14
CA GLN A 111 6.05 4.96 -2.22
C GLN A 111 4.54 4.99 -2.50
N HIS A 112 3.76 5.76 -1.75
CA HIS A 112 2.31 5.85 -1.93
C HIS A 112 1.93 6.46 -3.29
N ALA A 113 2.69 7.43 -3.79
CA ALA A 113 2.50 7.97 -5.13
C ALA A 113 2.69 6.88 -6.20
N VAL A 114 3.83 6.19 -6.17
CA VAL A 114 4.18 5.14 -7.16
C VAL A 114 3.18 3.99 -7.13
N LEU A 115 2.87 3.47 -5.95
CA LEU A 115 1.89 2.39 -5.80
C LEU A 115 0.49 2.85 -6.19
N GLY A 116 0.11 4.07 -5.81
CA GLY A 116 -1.17 4.69 -6.20
C GLY A 116 -1.35 4.74 -7.71
N PHE A 117 -0.33 5.20 -8.45
CA PHE A 117 -0.38 5.18 -9.92
C PHE A 117 -0.52 3.75 -10.48
N GLY A 118 0.20 2.78 -9.91
CA GLY A 118 0.08 1.37 -10.30
C GLY A 118 -1.33 0.82 -10.09
N PHE A 119 -1.92 1.03 -8.90
CA PHE A 119 -3.28 0.59 -8.61
C PHE A 119 -4.32 1.30 -9.48
N ALA A 120 -4.17 2.60 -9.74
CA ALA A 120 -5.05 3.34 -10.63
C ALA A 120 -5.02 2.78 -12.05
N PHE A 121 -3.83 2.52 -12.59
CA PHE A 121 -3.65 1.93 -13.91
C PHE A 121 -4.37 0.57 -14.04
N TYR A 122 -4.11 -0.36 -13.12
CA TYR A 122 -4.73 -1.69 -13.18
C TYR A 122 -6.24 -1.67 -12.87
N TRP A 123 -6.69 -0.76 -12.02
CA TRP A 123 -8.12 -0.58 -11.77
C TRP A 123 -8.87 -0.09 -13.02
N LEU A 124 -8.33 0.92 -13.70
CA LEU A 124 -8.91 1.42 -14.96
C LEU A 124 -8.90 0.35 -16.05
N GLN A 125 -7.83 -0.45 -16.14
CA GLN A 125 -7.76 -1.59 -17.06
C GLN A 125 -8.84 -2.64 -16.72
N ALA A 126 -9.01 -3.00 -15.45
CA ALA A 126 -10.04 -3.95 -15.03
C ALA A 126 -11.45 -3.45 -15.35
N ARG A 127 -11.73 -2.15 -15.15
CA ARG A 127 -13.02 -1.54 -15.50
C ARG A 127 -13.32 -1.59 -16.99
N ARG A 128 -12.31 -1.30 -17.82
CA ARG A 128 -12.45 -1.35 -19.28
C ARG A 128 -12.79 -2.75 -19.77
N LEU A 129 -12.07 -3.77 -19.28
CA LEU A 129 -12.31 -5.16 -19.68
C LEU A 129 -13.70 -5.65 -19.26
N ALA A 130 -14.16 -5.29 -18.05
CA ALA A 130 -15.50 -5.62 -17.60
C ALA A 130 -16.61 -5.00 -18.49
N SER A 131 -16.41 -3.78 -18.99
CA SER A 131 -17.39 -3.13 -19.88
C SER A 131 -17.48 -3.75 -21.28
N MET A 132 -16.44 -4.46 -21.72
CA MET A 132 -16.43 -5.12 -23.04
C MET A 132 -17.11 -6.49 -23.01
N GLN A 133 -17.29 -7.10 -21.84
CA GLN A 133 -17.96 -8.40 -21.67
C GLN A 133 -19.47 -8.28 -21.48
N SER A 134 -19.98 -7.06 -21.31
CA SER A 134 -21.42 -6.75 -21.17
C SER A 134 -22.10 -6.34 -22.47
N VAL A 135 -21.42 -6.49 -23.62
CA VAL A 135 -21.91 -6.26 -24.99
C VAL A 135 -21.98 -7.59 -25.70
#